data_AF-A0A136LAS1-F1
#
_entry.id   AF-A0A136LAS1-F1
#
_cell.length_a   1.000
_cell.length_b   1.000
_cell.length_c   1.000
_cell.angle_alpha   90.00
_cell.angle_beta   90.00
_cell.angle_gamma   90.00
#
_symmetry.space_group_name_H-M   'P 1'
#
loop_
_entity.id
_entity.type
_entity.pdbx_description
1 polymer ?
#
loop_
_entity_poly.entity_id
_entity_poly.type
_entity_poly.pdbx_seq_one_letter_code
_entity_poly.pdbx_strand_id
1 'polypeptide(L)'
;MAAQRASMALQARANFLSKRSWGPAFRSMAEKPVPRSLSPLQYPWESSASGLEVSPTETKQQHHITGTVAFGLALAGALGIAEPQEVEQIIAGARDFYLWRAEEQGSEWEIRSVVSPDEFHTGDNDLYTNLVAQWCVNGGSWEAPPGSPKFKLPRDDKGFLTYDGDPLRSYKQAAAVLAIFPLQNPSAEAEARTMLERFEGKITPNGPAMSDSVHATIWARLGEGDRAYEAWQKSWRRFTGNPLLLFSEKPRTPKTYFLTGAGGCLQTVVHGFLGIRIDSQRDPKASWSAPIKMNKWISARPHLPSAWRSVEFKGLRLLGRRYDLVATHEGISVQEVK
;
A
#
# COMPACT_ATOMS: atom_id res chain seq x y z
N MET A 1 4.62 -6.44 22.70
CA MET A 1 4.04 -6.06 21.38
C MET A 1 2.56 -6.42 21.25
N ALA A 2 2.12 -7.65 21.52
CA ALA A 2 0.70 -8.04 21.43
C ALA A 2 -0.26 -7.13 22.22
N ALA A 3 0.03 -6.88 23.51
CA ALA A 3 -0.77 -5.98 24.34
C ALA A 3 -0.87 -4.54 23.79
N GLN A 4 0.20 -4.03 23.17
CA GLN A 4 0.20 -2.70 22.55
C GLN A 4 -0.64 -2.68 21.27
N ARG A 5 -0.64 -3.75 20.46
CA ARG A 5 -1.51 -3.85 19.26
C ARG A 5 -2.99 -3.95 19.63
N ALA A 6 -3.32 -4.78 20.62
CA ALA A 6 -4.69 -4.84 21.16
C ALA A 6 -5.14 -3.45 21.68
N SER A 7 -4.24 -2.73 22.35
CA SER A 7 -4.47 -1.34 22.78
C SER A 7 -4.70 -0.39 21.59
N MET A 8 -3.95 -0.53 20.49
CA MET A 8 -4.13 0.31 19.30
C MET A 8 -5.44 0.01 18.55
N ALA A 9 -5.88 -1.25 18.49
CA ALA A 9 -7.19 -1.58 17.92
C ALA A 9 -8.34 -0.99 18.75
N LEU A 10 -8.24 -1.06 20.09
CA LEU A 10 -9.19 -0.39 20.98
C LEU A 10 -9.19 1.12 20.77
N GLN A 11 -8.02 1.72 20.58
CA GLN A 11 -7.90 3.14 20.30
C GLN A 11 -8.47 3.52 18.92
N ALA A 12 -8.29 2.70 17.89
CA ALA A 12 -8.90 2.90 16.58
C ALA A 12 -10.45 2.87 16.66
N ARG A 13 -11.01 2.03 17.55
CA ARG A 13 -12.44 2.06 17.84
C ARG A 13 -12.86 3.36 18.54
N ALA A 14 -12.07 3.82 19.52
CA ALA A 14 -12.33 5.08 20.20
C ALA A 14 -12.23 6.30 19.26
N ASN A 15 -11.28 6.29 18.33
CA ASN A 15 -11.14 7.28 17.27
C ASN A 15 -12.41 7.31 16.39
N PHE A 16 -12.86 6.15 15.92
CA PHE A 16 -14.09 6.04 15.14
C PHE A 16 -15.33 6.61 15.88
N LEU A 17 -15.44 6.36 17.19
CA LEU A 17 -16.57 6.84 18.00
C LEU A 17 -16.47 8.34 18.32
N SER A 18 -15.26 8.90 18.37
CA SER A 18 -15.02 10.31 18.69
C SER A 18 -15.00 11.24 17.48
N LYS A 19 -15.08 10.72 16.25
CA LYS A 19 -14.97 11.49 14.99
C LYS A 19 -15.83 12.74 14.89
N ARG A 20 -16.95 12.84 15.63
CA ARG A 20 -17.77 14.07 15.71
C ARG A 20 -16.95 15.31 16.11
N SER A 21 -15.90 15.12 16.93
CA SER A 21 -15.03 16.20 17.40
C SER A 21 -13.96 16.63 16.39
N TRP A 22 -13.83 15.93 15.25
CA TRP A 22 -12.70 16.13 14.32
C TRP A 22 -12.89 17.30 13.36
N GLY A 23 -14.10 17.85 13.25
CA GLY A 23 -14.42 19.03 12.47
C GLY A 23 -15.79 18.96 11.80
N PRO A 24 -16.23 20.04 11.12
CA PRO A 24 -17.56 20.11 10.51
C PRO A 24 -17.87 18.98 9.53
N ALA A 25 -16.90 18.60 8.69
CA ALA A 25 -17.07 17.53 7.70
C ALA A 25 -17.30 16.15 8.31
N PHE A 26 -16.94 15.95 9.59
CA PHE A 26 -17.17 14.69 10.31
C PHE A 26 -18.44 14.71 11.17
N ARG A 27 -19.11 15.87 11.32
CA ARG A 27 -20.35 15.96 12.12
C ARG A 27 -21.48 15.18 11.46
N SER A 28 -21.74 15.42 10.17
CA SER A 28 -22.73 14.67 9.39
C SER A 28 -22.39 13.19 9.33
N MET A 29 -21.11 12.86 9.15
CA MET A 29 -20.65 11.48 9.15
C MET A 29 -20.86 10.81 10.51
N ALA A 30 -20.71 11.53 11.62
CA ALA A 30 -20.96 11.02 12.96
C ALA A 30 -22.45 10.80 13.27
N GLU A 31 -23.35 11.44 12.53
CA GLU A 31 -24.80 11.23 12.64
C GLU A 31 -25.26 9.96 11.92
N LYS A 32 -24.45 9.43 10.98
CA LYS A 32 -24.75 8.15 10.31
C LYS A 32 -24.78 7.02 11.35
N PRO A 33 -25.94 6.36 11.55
CA PRO A 33 -26.07 5.31 12.56
C PRO A 33 -25.11 4.16 12.27
N VAL A 34 -24.59 3.54 13.32
CA VAL A 34 -23.74 2.35 13.23
C VAL A 34 -24.64 1.13 13.49
N PRO A 35 -24.88 0.26 12.49
CA PRO A 35 -25.63 -0.97 12.70
C PRO A 35 -25.02 -1.80 13.84
N ARG A 36 -25.87 -2.43 14.67
CA ARG A 36 -25.42 -3.25 15.81
C ARG A 36 -24.54 -4.44 15.40
N SER A 37 -24.66 -4.88 14.14
CA SER A 37 -23.87 -5.95 13.55
C SER A 37 -22.44 -5.54 13.20
N LEU A 38 -22.11 -4.25 13.19
CA LEU A 38 -20.79 -3.74 12.83
C LEU A 38 -20.02 -3.30 14.07
N SER A 39 -18.71 -3.59 14.09
CA SER A 39 -17.76 -3.04 15.05
C SER A 39 -16.58 -2.34 14.33
N PRO A 40 -16.81 -1.14 13.77
CA PRO A 40 -15.80 -0.44 12.98
C PRO A 40 -14.53 -0.08 13.74
N LEU A 41 -13.39 -0.21 13.08
CA LEU A 41 -12.11 0.34 13.49
C LEU A 41 -11.68 1.43 12.50
N GLN A 42 -11.33 2.61 13.00
CA GLN A 42 -10.78 3.69 12.17
C GLN A 42 -9.42 4.10 12.72
N TYR A 43 -8.37 3.75 11.98
CA TYR A 43 -7.02 4.20 12.34
C TYR A 43 -6.87 5.69 12.03
N PRO A 44 -6.10 6.42 12.85
CA PRO A 44 -5.86 7.83 12.61
C PRO A 44 -4.95 8.04 11.39
N TRP A 45 -5.08 9.19 10.73
CA TRP A 45 -4.15 9.62 9.69
C TRP A 45 -2.76 9.90 10.27
N GLU A 46 -2.69 10.71 11.34
CA GLU A 46 -1.46 10.89 12.12
C GLU A 46 -1.69 10.43 13.55
N SER A 47 -0.74 9.65 14.06
CA SER A 47 -0.74 9.14 15.43
C SER A 47 0.58 9.43 16.11
N SER A 48 0.52 9.56 17.43
CA SER A 48 1.69 9.50 18.32
C SER A 48 1.59 8.28 19.24
N ALA A 49 2.29 8.29 20.37
CA ALA A 49 2.35 7.19 21.34
C ALA A 49 0.96 6.75 21.88
N SER A 50 -0.02 7.65 21.87
CA SER A 50 -1.38 7.38 22.38
C SER A 50 -2.29 6.64 21.42
N GLY A 51 -1.98 6.58 20.12
CA GLY A 51 -2.91 6.07 19.10
C GLY A 51 -4.03 7.04 18.71
N LEU A 52 -4.07 8.24 19.31
CA LEU A 52 -5.08 9.26 19.01
C LEU A 52 -4.85 9.87 17.63
N GLU A 53 -5.95 10.27 16.99
CA GLU A 53 -5.90 11.14 15.82
C GLU A 53 -5.39 12.53 16.22
N VAL A 54 -4.20 12.87 15.74
CA VAL A 54 -3.54 14.17 16.00
C VAL A 54 -3.34 15.00 14.74
N SER A 55 -3.79 14.51 13.58
CA SER A 55 -3.62 15.24 12.33
C SER A 55 -4.47 16.51 12.25
N PRO A 56 -4.09 17.45 11.37
CA PRO A 56 -4.97 18.56 10.96
C PRO A 56 -6.30 18.04 10.38
N THR A 57 -7.37 18.85 10.44
CA THR A 57 -8.72 18.41 10.06
C THR A 57 -8.83 18.04 8.58
N GLU A 58 -8.11 18.75 7.71
CA GLU A 58 -8.10 18.57 6.26
C GLU A 58 -7.57 17.20 5.81
N THR A 59 -6.72 16.54 6.60
CA THR A 59 -6.12 15.25 6.23
C THR A 59 -6.89 14.05 6.74
N LYS A 60 -7.80 14.23 7.71
CA LYS A 60 -8.53 13.12 8.38
C LYS A 60 -9.45 12.33 7.45
N GLN A 61 -9.77 12.86 6.26
CA GLN A 61 -10.57 12.17 5.25
C GLN A 61 -9.76 11.18 4.39
N GLN A 62 -8.47 10.98 4.69
CA GLN A 62 -7.63 9.94 4.08
C GLN A 62 -7.96 8.56 4.64
N HIS A 63 -9.17 8.09 4.35
CA HIS A 63 -9.72 6.86 4.92
C HIS A 63 -9.04 5.58 4.42
N HIS A 64 -8.16 5.66 3.42
CA HIS A 64 -7.33 4.55 2.98
C HIS A 64 -6.39 4.03 4.08
N ILE A 65 -6.04 4.86 5.08
CA ILE A 65 -5.14 4.47 6.17
C ILE A 65 -5.62 3.24 6.95
N THR A 66 -6.93 3.14 7.23
CA THR A 66 -7.52 2.00 7.97
C THR A 66 -7.26 0.68 7.26
N GLY A 67 -7.55 0.61 5.95
CA GLY A 67 -7.30 -0.56 5.13
C GLY A 67 -5.80 -0.80 4.91
N THR A 68 -5.00 0.26 4.79
CA THR A 68 -3.55 0.17 4.62
C THR A 68 -2.87 -0.46 5.83
N VAL A 69 -3.30 -0.08 7.04
CA VAL A 69 -2.84 -0.71 8.29
C VAL A 69 -3.22 -2.19 8.33
N ALA A 70 -4.47 -2.53 7.99
CA ALA A 70 -4.92 -3.92 7.93
C ALA A 70 -4.11 -4.74 6.90
N PHE A 71 -3.84 -4.17 5.72
CA PHE A 71 -3.04 -4.79 4.66
C PHE A 71 -1.60 -5.03 5.10
N GLY A 72 -0.93 -4.03 5.68
CA GLY A 72 0.43 -4.15 6.20
C GLY A 72 0.54 -5.19 7.32
N LEU A 73 -0.43 -5.24 8.23
CA LEU A 73 -0.51 -6.25 9.28
C LEU A 73 -0.78 -7.65 8.73
N ALA A 74 -1.52 -7.79 7.62
CA ALA A 74 -1.69 -9.06 6.94
C ALA A 74 -0.39 -9.58 6.31
N LEU A 75 0.42 -8.71 5.72
CA LEU A 75 1.77 -9.08 5.27
C LEU A 75 2.64 -9.50 6.46
N ALA A 76 2.60 -8.76 7.57
CA ALA A 76 3.32 -9.12 8.79
C ALA A 76 2.84 -10.44 9.39
N GLY A 77 1.53 -10.72 9.36
CA GLY A 77 0.93 -11.98 9.83
C GLY A 77 1.37 -13.18 8.99
N ALA A 78 1.37 -13.03 7.66
CA ALA A 78 1.86 -14.04 6.73
C ALA A 78 3.34 -14.38 6.96
N LEU A 79 4.16 -13.37 7.29
CA LEU A 79 5.57 -13.52 7.63
C LEU A 79 5.83 -14.00 9.07
N GLY A 80 4.77 -14.17 9.89
CA GLY A 80 4.87 -14.57 11.29
C GLY A 80 5.40 -13.51 12.25
N ILE A 81 5.37 -12.24 11.85
CA ILE A 81 5.74 -11.06 12.67
C ILE A 81 4.54 -10.61 13.54
N ALA A 82 3.32 -10.75 13.02
CA ALA A 82 2.07 -10.50 13.73
C ALA A 82 1.29 -11.81 13.94
N GLU A 83 0.46 -11.88 14.97
CA GLU A 83 -0.37 -13.06 15.24
C GLU A 83 -1.57 -13.10 14.27
N PRO A 84 -1.77 -14.19 13.50
CA PRO A 84 -2.81 -14.27 12.48
C PRO A 84 -4.23 -13.93 12.98
N GLN A 85 -4.58 -14.40 14.18
CA GLN A 85 -5.92 -14.15 14.75
C GLN A 85 -6.13 -12.66 15.09
N GLU A 86 -5.10 -11.97 15.59
CA GLU A 86 -5.15 -10.52 15.82
C GLU A 86 -5.33 -9.76 14.48
N VAL A 87 -4.62 -10.21 13.45
CA VAL A 87 -4.69 -9.63 12.11
C VAL A 87 -6.08 -9.79 11.49
N GLU A 88 -6.68 -10.99 11.58
CA GLU A 88 -8.03 -11.27 11.08
C GLU A 88 -9.09 -10.38 11.76
N GLN A 89 -8.96 -10.16 13.08
CA GLN A 89 -9.83 -9.24 13.82
C GLN A 89 -9.69 -7.79 13.34
N ILE A 90 -8.46 -7.34 13.06
CA ILE A 90 -8.20 -6.00 12.53
C ILE A 90 -8.78 -5.84 11.13
N ILE A 91 -8.64 -6.85 10.26
CA ILE A 91 -9.26 -6.86 8.93
C ILE A 91 -10.79 -6.78 9.04
N ALA A 92 -11.40 -7.54 9.95
CA ALA A 92 -12.85 -7.49 10.18
C ALA A 92 -13.31 -6.11 10.67
N GLY A 93 -12.56 -5.48 11.57
CA GLY A 93 -12.84 -4.12 12.02
C GLY A 93 -12.71 -3.06 10.92
N ALA A 94 -11.70 -3.20 10.05
CA ALA A 94 -11.52 -2.35 8.88
C ALA A 94 -12.66 -2.56 7.84
N ARG A 95 -13.05 -3.80 7.58
CA ARG A 95 -14.24 -4.14 6.79
C ARG A 95 -15.47 -3.41 7.32
N ASP A 96 -15.73 -3.53 8.62
CA ASP A 96 -16.92 -2.94 9.23
C ASP A 96 -16.91 -1.41 9.12
N PHE A 97 -15.74 -0.78 9.18
CA PHE A 97 -15.59 0.64 8.87
C PHE A 97 -15.96 0.96 7.43
N TYR A 98 -15.47 0.20 6.45
CA TYR A 98 -15.79 0.46 5.04
C TYR A 98 -17.25 0.17 4.69
N LEU A 99 -17.86 -0.89 5.25
CA LEU A 99 -19.29 -1.16 5.09
C LEU A 99 -20.14 -0.04 5.68
N TRP A 100 -19.74 0.51 6.83
CA TRP A 100 -20.41 1.69 7.38
C TRP A 100 -20.13 2.95 6.57
N ARG A 101 -18.94 3.11 5.98
CA ARG A 101 -18.53 4.33 5.29
C ARG A 101 -19.11 4.46 3.88
N ALA A 102 -19.33 3.33 3.22
CA ALA A 102 -19.84 3.27 1.86
C ALA A 102 -21.34 3.56 1.77
N GLU A 103 -21.78 3.85 0.55
CA GLU A 103 -23.17 4.02 0.17
C GLU A 103 -23.47 3.11 -1.02
N GLU A 104 -24.58 2.37 -0.94
CA GLU A 104 -25.04 1.54 -2.05
C GLU A 104 -25.65 2.43 -3.14
N GLN A 105 -25.19 2.26 -4.38
CA GLN A 105 -25.63 2.99 -5.56
C GLN A 105 -25.87 2.01 -6.71
N GLY A 106 -27.10 1.51 -6.81
CA GLY A 106 -27.44 0.47 -7.79
C GLY A 106 -26.70 -0.84 -7.46
N SER A 107 -25.89 -1.33 -8.39
CA SER A 107 -25.13 -2.58 -8.22
C SER A 107 -23.74 -2.40 -7.59
N GLU A 108 -23.32 -1.15 -7.35
CA GLU A 108 -21.97 -0.83 -6.85
C GLU A 108 -22.05 -0.01 -5.56
N TRP A 109 -20.99 -0.11 -4.77
CA TRP A 109 -20.83 0.62 -3.53
C TRP A 109 -19.82 1.74 -3.75
N GLU A 110 -20.18 2.94 -3.30
CA GLU A 110 -19.37 4.14 -3.49
C GLU A 110 -18.82 4.65 -2.16
N ILE A 111 -17.57 5.12 -2.18
CA ILE A 111 -16.98 5.88 -1.08
C ILE A 111 -16.76 7.30 -1.60
N ARG A 112 -17.69 8.18 -1.23
CA ARG A 112 -17.69 9.59 -1.66
C ARG A 112 -16.86 10.48 -0.75
N SER A 113 -16.37 11.62 -1.22
CA SER A 113 -15.72 12.66 -0.41
C SER A 113 -14.61 12.12 0.48
N VAL A 114 -13.57 11.56 -0.14
CA VAL A 114 -12.35 11.10 0.51
C VAL A 114 -11.14 11.81 -0.09
N VAL A 115 -10.11 12.00 0.73
CA VAL A 115 -8.82 12.51 0.26
C VAL A 115 -8.06 11.33 -0.33
N SER A 116 -7.65 11.48 -1.59
CA SER A 116 -6.85 10.49 -2.32
C SER A 116 -5.41 10.43 -1.75
N PRO A 117 -4.66 9.34 -1.95
CA PRO A 117 -3.19 9.39 -1.81
C PRO A 117 -2.57 10.54 -2.62
N ASP A 118 -3.19 10.97 -3.73
CA ASP A 118 -2.94 12.30 -4.27
C ASP A 118 -3.64 13.38 -3.42
N GLU A 119 -2.94 13.89 -2.41
CA GLU A 119 -3.53 14.85 -1.46
C GLU A 119 -3.86 16.23 -2.07
N PHE A 120 -3.64 16.43 -3.37
CA PHE A 120 -4.21 17.59 -4.08
C PHE A 120 -5.70 17.40 -4.40
N HIS A 121 -6.25 16.21 -4.19
CA HIS A 121 -7.62 15.89 -4.55
C HIS A 121 -8.42 15.31 -3.38
N THR A 122 -9.63 15.84 -3.21
CA THR A 122 -10.71 15.23 -2.44
C THR A 122 -11.88 15.00 -3.38
N GLY A 123 -12.36 13.76 -3.44
CA GLY A 123 -13.40 13.39 -4.40
C GLY A 123 -14.01 12.04 -4.11
N ASP A 124 -14.73 11.53 -5.08
CA ASP A 124 -15.49 10.28 -4.97
C ASP A 124 -14.71 9.14 -5.61
N ASN A 125 -14.84 7.95 -5.01
CA ASN A 125 -14.39 6.68 -5.57
C ASN A 125 -12.91 6.66 -5.93
N ASP A 126 -12.04 7.15 -5.03
CA ASP A 126 -10.59 6.98 -5.15
C ASP A 126 -10.23 5.50 -5.31
N LEU A 127 -9.49 5.18 -6.38
CA LEU A 127 -9.17 3.81 -6.79
C LEU A 127 -8.47 3.05 -5.67
N TYR A 128 -7.45 3.66 -5.05
CA TYR A 128 -6.68 3.01 -3.99
C TYR A 128 -7.55 2.73 -2.77
N THR A 129 -8.33 3.73 -2.35
CA THR A 129 -9.25 3.64 -1.21
C THR A 129 -10.31 2.56 -1.44
N ASN A 130 -10.94 2.54 -2.61
CA ASN A 130 -11.98 1.56 -2.93
C ASN A 130 -11.41 0.14 -3.07
N LEU A 131 -10.20 -0.01 -3.60
CA LEU A 131 -9.54 -1.32 -3.68
C LEU A 131 -9.15 -1.87 -2.31
N VAL A 132 -8.58 -1.05 -1.43
CA VAL A 132 -8.24 -1.51 -0.08
C VAL A 132 -9.51 -1.79 0.75
N ALA A 133 -10.57 -1.02 0.53
CA ALA A 133 -11.89 -1.31 1.10
C ALA A 133 -12.45 -2.66 0.62
N GLN A 134 -12.42 -2.91 -0.69
CA GLN A 134 -12.85 -4.18 -1.28
C GLN A 134 -12.06 -5.36 -0.70
N TRP A 135 -10.73 -5.22 -0.58
CA TRP A 135 -9.86 -6.24 0.00
C TRP A 135 -10.23 -6.55 1.46
N CYS A 136 -10.46 -5.52 2.28
CA CYS A 136 -10.93 -5.71 3.65
C CYS A 136 -12.29 -6.41 3.69
N VAL A 137 -13.24 -5.97 2.85
CA VAL A 137 -14.60 -6.54 2.81
C VAL A 137 -14.61 -7.99 2.36
N ASN A 138 -13.69 -8.38 1.49
CA ASN A 138 -13.45 -9.77 1.10
C ASN A 138 -12.70 -10.58 2.17
N GLY A 139 -12.47 -10.04 3.37
CA GLY A 139 -11.78 -10.76 4.45
C GLY A 139 -10.27 -10.84 4.28
N GLY A 140 -9.66 -9.86 3.61
CA GLY A 140 -8.21 -9.83 3.39
C GLY A 140 -7.76 -10.62 2.15
N SER A 141 -8.64 -10.72 1.15
CA SER A 141 -8.43 -11.46 -0.09
C SER A 141 -8.87 -10.66 -1.32
N TRP A 142 -8.24 -10.92 -2.46
CA TRP A 142 -8.73 -10.44 -3.76
C TRP A 142 -9.84 -11.32 -4.34
N GLU A 143 -10.02 -12.52 -3.78
CA GLU A 143 -11.14 -13.40 -4.10
C GLU A 143 -12.37 -12.98 -3.29
N ALA A 144 -13.45 -12.59 -3.98
CA ALA A 144 -14.67 -12.12 -3.35
C ALA A 144 -15.52 -13.28 -2.83
N PRO A 145 -15.89 -13.30 -1.53
CA PRO A 145 -16.90 -14.23 -1.02
C PRO A 145 -18.26 -14.00 -1.71
N PRO A 146 -19.13 -15.03 -1.78
CA PRO A 146 -20.49 -14.87 -2.29
C PRO A 146 -21.25 -13.74 -1.58
N GLY A 147 -21.87 -12.85 -2.36
CA GLY A 147 -22.63 -11.72 -1.83
C GLY A 147 -21.78 -10.55 -1.30
N SER A 148 -20.45 -10.60 -1.46
CA SER A 148 -19.59 -9.45 -1.15
C SER A 148 -19.98 -8.24 -2.00
N PRO A 149 -20.14 -7.04 -1.42
CA PRO A 149 -20.44 -5.85 -2.20
C PRO A 149 -19.27 -5.52 -3.12
N LYS A 150 -19.61 -4.96 -4.29
CA LYS A 150 -18.63 -4.54 -5.28
C LYS A 150 -18.44 -3.03 -5.20
N PHE A 151 -17.23 -2.59 -4.84
CA PHE A 151 -16.90 -1.17 -4.85
C PHE A 151 -16.69 -0.66 -6.28
N LYS A 152 -17.17 0.55 -6.56
CA LYS A 152 -16.95 1.22 -7.84
C LYS A 152 -15.47 1.49 -8.03
N LEU A 153 -14.93 1.16 -9.20
CA LEU A 153 -13.56 1.47 -9.57
C LEU A 153 -13.59 2.45 -10.75
N PRO A 154 -13.01 3.65 -10.63
CA PRO A 154 -13.13 4.68 -11.65
C PRO A 154 -12.32 4.29 -12.89
N ARG A 155 -12.93 4.36 -14.07
CA ARG A 155 -12.33 3.94 -15.35
C ARG A 155 -12.85 4.76 -16.53
N ASP A 156 -12.06 4.84 -17.60
CA ASP A 156 -12.45 5.34 -18.93
C ASP A 156 -12.03 4.36 -20.04
N ASP A 157 -12.07 4.80 -21.30
CA ASP A 157 -11.68 4.03 -22.48
C ASP A 157 -10.20 3.61 -22.48
N LYS A 158 -9.35 4.28 -21.69
CA LYS A 158 -7.91 4.03 -21.57
C LYS A 158 -7.53 3.23 -20.33
N GLY A 159 -8.49 2.83 -19.50
CA GLY A 159 -8.27 1.99 -18.33
C GLY A 159 -8.62 2.69 -17.01
N PHE A 160 -7.92 2.33 -15.94
CA PHE A 160 -8.17 2.89 -14.61
C PHE A 160 -7.86 4.39 -14.50
N LEU A 161 -8.68 5.08 -13.70
CA LEU A 161 -8.52 6.45 -13.25
C LEU A 161 -8.10 6.49 -11.78
N THR A 162 -7.65 7.64 -11.27
CA THR A 162 -7.34 7.78 -9.83
C THR A 162 -8.61 7.91 -9.00
N TYR A 163 -9.61 8.63 -9.49
CA TYR A 163 -10.89 8.92 -8.83
C TYR A 163 -11.95 9.24 -9.89
N ASP A 164 -13.21 9.36 -9.50
CA ASP A 164 -14.28 9.72 -10.43
C ASP A 164 -13.99 11.07 -11.12
N GLY A 165 -14.12 11.06 -12.45
CA GLY A 165 -13.96 12.26 -13.28
C GLY A 165 -12.52 12.69 -13.57
N ASP A 166 -11.49 11.86 -13.33
CA ASP A 166 -10.07 12.23 -13.48
C ASP A 166 -9.58 12.28 -14.95
N PRO A 167 -9.25 13.45 -15.55
CA PRO A 167 -8.63 13.57 -16.87
C PRO A 167 -7.18 14.09 -16.78
N LEU A 168 -6.53 13.85 -15.63
CA LEU A 168 -5.13 13.96 -15.22
C LEU A 168 -4.36 15.25 -15.60
N ARG A 169 -4.17 16.14 -14.61
CA ARG A 169 -3.32 17.35 -14.72
C ARG A 169 -1.92 17.10 -14.12
N SER A 170 -1.83 17.06 -12.79
CA SER A 170 -0.61 16.75 -12.04
C SER A 170 -0.96 16.21 -10.67
N TYR A 171 -0.18 15.25 -10.16
CA TYR A 171 -0.36 14.63 -8.85
C TYR A 171 0.73 15.07 -7.87
N LYS A 172 0.38 15.10 -6.58
CA LYS A 172 1.35 15.29 -5.49
C LYS A 172 2.33 14.12 -5.44
N GLN A 173 1.80 12.89 -5.52
CA GLN A 173 2.51 11.63 -5.37
C GLN A 173 1.78 10.47 -6.06
N ALA A 174 2.40 9.28 -6.11
CA ALA A 174 1.78 8.07 -6.64
C ALA A 174 0.45 7.77 -5.92
N ALA A 175 -0.61 7.58 -6.70
CA ALA A 175 -1.95 7.26 -6.20
C ALA A 175 -2.53 6.02 -6.90
N ALA A 176 -2.99 6.12 -8.15
CA ALA A 176 -3.59 4.99 -8.86
C ALA A 176 -2.67 3.76 -8.97
N VAL A 177 -1.37 3.98 -9.22
CA VAL A 177 -0.38 2.89 -9.32
C VAL A 177 -0.12 2.16 -8.00
N LEU A 178 -0.61 2.67 -6.86
CA LEU A 178 -0.58 1.95 -5.58
C LEU A 178 -1.48 0.70 -5.60
N ALA A 179 -2.45 0.65 -6.52
CA ALA A 179 -3.23 -0.56 -6.84
C ALA A 179 -2.35 -1.72 -7.32
N ILE A 180 -1.22 -1.42 -7.96
CA ILE A 180 -0.25 -2.41 -8.45
C ILE A 180 0.73 -2.75 -7.33
N PHE A 181 1.42 -1.73 -6.78
CA PHE A 181 2.33 -1.90 -5.65
C PHE A 181 2.09 -0.79 -4.62
N PRO A 182 1.71 -1.11 -3.37
CA PRO A 182 1.90 -2.41 -2.73
C PRO A 182 0.72 -3.40 -2.84
N LEU A 183 -0.46 -3.00 -3.34
CA LEU A 183 -1.67 -3.82 -3.20
C LEU A 183 -1.65 -5.14 -3.98
N GLN A 184 -0.90 -5.22 -5.08
CA GLN A 184 -0.89 -6.39 -5.97
C GLN A 184 -2.31 -6.80 -6.38
N ASN A 185 -3.16 -5.83 -6.72
CA ASN A 185 -4.51 -6.13 -7.18
C ASN A 185 -4.43 -6.80 -8.57
N PRO A 186 -5.05 -7.98 -8.79
CA PRO A 186 -4.91 -8.72 -10.04
C PRO A 186 -5.30 -7.94 -11.30
N SER A 187 -6.36 -7.13 -11.24
CA SER A 187 -6.81 -6.33 -12.40
C SER A 187 -5.86 -5.17 -12.68
N ALA A 188 -5.35 -4.50 -11.63
CA ALA A 188 -4.36 -3.45 -11.79
C ALA A 188 -3.01 -4.00 -12.28
N GLU A 189 -2.57 -5.17 -11.80
CA GLU A 189 -1.34 -5.81 -12.27
C GLU A 189 -1.43 -6.23 -13.74
N ALA A 190 -2.60 -6.68 -14.21
CA ALA A 190 -2.83 -6.98 -15.62
C ALA A 190 -2.70 -5.74 -16.53
N GLU A 191 -2.95 -4.55 -15.99
CA GLU A 191 -2.89 -3.26 -16.70
C GLU A 191 -1.66 -2.43 -16.31
N ALA A 192 -0.69 -3.01 -15.60
CA ALA A 192 0.36 -2.26 -14.93
C ALA A 192 1.19 -1.37 -15.86
N ARG A 193 1.49 -1.83 -17.08
CA ARG A 193 2.20 -1.05 -18.09
C ARG A 193 1.39 0.18 -18.51
N THR A 194 0.13 -0.02 -18.90
CA THR A 194 -0.79 1.06 -19.30
C THR A 194 -0.96 2.08 -18.19
N MET A 195 -1.13 1.62 -16.95
CA MET A 195 -1.24 2.50 -15.78
C MET A 195 0.05 3.29 -15.55
N LEU A 196 1.22 2.66 -15.59
CA LEU A 196 2.48 3.39 -15.44
C LEU A 196 2.68 4.44 -16.53
N GLU A 197 2.45 4.09 -17.79
CA GLU A 197 2.55 5.02 -18.93
C GLU A 197 1.58 6.20 -18.79
N ARG A 198 0.41 5.96 -18.20
CA ARG A 198 -0.61 6.98 -17.92
C ARG A 198 -0.22 7.93 -16.78
N PHE A 199 0.32 7.40 -15.68
CA PHE A 199 0.46 8.15 -14.41
C PHE A 199 1.90 8.60 -14.09
N GLU A 200 2.93 7.88 -14.52
CA GLU A 200 4.33 8.11 -14.09
C GLU A 200 4.81 9.54 -14.33
N GLY A 201 4.52 10.08 -15.53
CA GLY A 201 4.94 11.43 -15.94
C GLY A 201 4.11 12.58 -15.38
N LYS A 202 3.15 12.32 -14.49
CA LYS A 202 2.20 13.32 -13.98
C LYS A 202 2.53 13.81 -12.58
N ILE A 203 3.59 13.30 -11.96
CA ILE A 203 4.00 13.71 -10.61
C ILE A 203 4.68 15.07 -10.66
N THR A 204 4.30 15.96 -9.75
CA THR A 204 4.93 17.28 -9.67
C THR A 204 6.45 17.17 -9.44
N PRO A 205 7.28 18.03 -10.08
CA PRO A 205 8.73 17.97 -9.90
C PRO A 205 9.20 18.12 -8.44
N ASN A 206 8.41 18.79 -7.60
CA ASN A 206 8.64 18.98 -6.17
C ASN A 206 7.75 18.07 -5.29
N GLY A 207 7.27 16.96 -5.85
CA GLY A 207 6.59 15.89 -5.12
C GLY A 207 7.51 15.27 -4.05
N PRO A 208 6.93 14.63 -3.01
CA PRO A 208 7.72 13.99 -1.97
C PRO A 208 8.39 12.71 -2.48
N ALA A 209 9.45 12.29 -1.78
CA ALA A 209 10.27 11.13 -2.11
C ALA A 209 9.57 9.78 -1.87
N MET A 210 8.44 9.52 -2.52
CA MET A 210 7.66 8.28 -2.32
C MET A 210 7.27 7.58 -3.63
N SER A 211 7.25 8.32 -4.74
CA SER A 211 6.56 7.86 -5.93
C SER A 211 7.45 7.11 -6.91
N ASP A 212 8.64 7.63 -7.17
CA ASP A 212 9.56 7.02 -8.15
C ASP A 212 10.02 5.62 -7.71
N SER A 213 10.08 5.35 -6.40
CA SER A 213 10.36 3.99 -5.89
C SER A 213 9.22 3.01 -6.19
N VAL A 214 7.96 3.48 -6.16
CA VAL A 214 6.81 2.66 -6.57
C VAL A 214 6.89 2.37 -8.07
N HIS A 215 7.14 3.39 -8.90
CA HIS A 215 7.31 3.20 -10.34
C HIS A 215 8.46 2.24 -10.67
N ALA A 216 9.61 2.41 -10.02
CA ALA A 216 10.76 1.53 -10.19
C ALA A 216 10.45 0.07 -9.82
N THR A 217 9.75 -0.15 -8.70
CA THR A 217 9.33 -1.49 -8.28
C THR A 217 8.43 -2.13 -9.34
N ILE A 218 7.48 -1.39 -9.89
CA ILE A 218 6.55 -1.92 -10.90
C ILE A 218 7.27 -2.16 -12.23
N TRP A 219 8.14 -1.26 -12.69
CA TRP A 219 8.95 -1.48 -13.90
C TRP A 219 9.82 -2.74 -13.78
N ALA A 220 10.46 -2.96 -12.63
CA ALA A 220 11.26 -4.16 -12.40
C ALA A 220 10.38 -5.42 -12.48
N ARG A 221 9.18 -5.40 -11.90
CA ARG A 221 8.21 -6.51 -11.97
C ARG A 221 7.67 -6.76 -13.39
N LEU A 222 7.67 -5.76 -14.26
CA LEU A 222 7.35 -5.88 -15.69
C LEU A 222 8.53 -6.43 -16.53
N GLY A 223 9.69 -6.67 -15.93
CA GLY A 223 10.91 -7.10 -16.60
C GLY A 223 11.71 -5.97 -17.24
N GLU A 224 11.34 -4.72 -16.99
CA GLU A 224 11.99 -3.52 -17.55
C GLU A 224 13.12 -3.04 -16.62
N GLY A 225 14.14 -3.90 -16.44
CA GLY A 225 15.21 -3.70 -15.44
C GLY A 225 15.92 -2.35 -15.54
N ASP A 226 16.28 -1.91 -16.76
CA ASP A 226 17.00 -0.65 -16.95
C ASP A 226 16.12 0.58 -16.68
N ARG A 227 14.86 0.58 -17.17
CA ARG A 227 13.88 1.63 -16.87
C ARG A 227 13.58 1.72 -15.37
N ALA A 228 13.48 0.57 -14.71
CA ALA A 228 13.34 0.47 -13.27
C ALA A 228 14.55 1.07 -12.54
N TYR A 229 15.76 0.83 -13.03
CA TYR A 229 16.98 1.37 -12.45
C TYR A 229 17.08 2.90 -12.59
N GLU A 230 16.68 3.46 -13.72
CA GLU A 230 16.56 4.91 -13.89
C GLU A 230 15.55 5.53 -12.92
N ALA A 231 14.35 4.94 -12.81
CA ALA A 231 13.33 5.37 -11.85
C ALA A 231 13.82 5.24 -10.40
N TRP A 232 14.52 4.15 -10.07
CA TRP A 232 15.09 3.92 -8.75
C TRP A 232 16.14 4.99 -8.41
N GLN A 233 17.04 5.31 -9.33
CA GLN A 233 18.01 6.41 -9.13
C GLN A 233 17.31 7.75 -8.88
N LYS A 234 16.22 8.06 -9.61
CA LYS A 234 15.40 9.27 -9.38
C LYS A 234 14.73 9.28 -8.00
N SER A 235 14.40 8.11 -7.46
CA SER A 235 13.71 7.96 -6.16
C SER A 235 14.56 8.35 -4.94
N TRP A 236 15.89 8.37 -5.06
CA TRP A 236 16.76 8.69 -3.92
C TRP A 236 17.82 9.75 -4.21
N ARG A 237 18.46 9.78 -5.38
CA ARG A 237 19.63 10.64 -5.64
C ARG A 237 19.36 12.12 -5.41
N ARG A 238 18.22 12.61 -5.92
CA ARG A 238 17.83 14.03 -5.77
C ARG A 238 17.39 14.38 -4.34
N PHE A 239 17.12 13.40 -3.51
CA PHE A 239 16.65 13.58 -2.13
C PHE A 239 17.79 13.43 -1.11
N THR A 240 18.94 12.88 -1.52
CA THR A 240 20.12 12.69 -0.68
C THR A 240 21.28 13.62 -1.07
N GLY A 241 21.02 14.70 -1.80
CA GLY A 241 22.06 15.60 -2.33
C GLY A 241 22.76 16.49 -1.30
N ASN A 242 22.39 16.43 -0.01
CA ASN A 242 23.10 17.17 1.04
C ASN A 242 24.39 16.45 1.48
N PRO A 243 25.37 17.15 2.08
CA PRO A 243 26.67 16.57 2.46
C PRO A 243 26.62 15.39 3.45
N LEU A 244 25.51 15.24 4.20
CA LEU A 244 25.32 14.18 5.18
C LEU A 244 24.46 13.02 4.65
N LEU A 245 24.10 13.05 3.37
CA LEU A 245 23.20 12.09 2.72
C LEU A 245 21.86 11.91 3.46
N LEU A 246 21.40 12.92 4.21
CA LEU A 246 20.10 12.85 4.88
C LEU A 246 19.00 12.75 3.82
N PHE A 247 18.20 11.70 3.88
CA PHE A 247 17.12 11.48 2.93
C PHE A 247 16.04 12.53 3.16
N SER A 248 15.89 13.49 2.26
CA SER A 248 14.90 14.57 2.40
C SER A 248 13.55 14.18 1.82
N GLU A 249 12.46 14.70 2.38
CA GLU A 249 11.13 14.51 1.80
C GLU A 249 11.03 15.20 0.44
N LYS A 250 11.53 16.43 0.35
CA LYS A 250 11.44 17.30 -0.84
C LYS A 250 12.83 17.55 -1.39
N PRO A 251 13.01 17.51 -2.73
CA PRO A 251 14.34 17.60 -3.33
C PRO A 251 15.00 18.97 -3.12
N ARG A 252 14.21 20.03 -2.85
CA ARG A 252 14.68 21.42 -2.74
C ARG A 252 14.75 21.94 -1.31
N THR A 253 14.20 21.22 -0.32
CA THR A 253 14.13 21.69 1.08
C THR A 253 14.49 20.55 2.03
N PRO A 254 15.79 20.25 2.21
CA PRO A 254 16.23 19.20 3.11
C PRO A 254 16.08 19.66 4.56
N LYS A 255 14.94 19.33 5.18
CA LYS A 255 14.63 19.72 6.57
C LYS A 255 14.93 18.62 7.58
N THR A 256 14.51 17.39 7.27
CA THR A 256 14.57 16.25 8.21
C THR A 256 14.73 14.94 7.45
N TYR A 257 15.08 13.87 8.16
CA TYR A 257 15.19 12.53 7.62
C TYR A 257 13.80 11.96 7.30
N PHE A 258 13.57 11.64 6.05
CA PHE A 258 12.30 11.14 5.53
C PHE A 258 12.38 9.63 5.33
N LEU A 259 11.95 8.90 6.37
CA LEU A 259 12.04 7.44 6.42
C LEU A 259 11.28 6.77 5.27
N THR A 260 10.15 7.32 4.84
CA THR A 260 9.34 6.75 3.76
C THR A 260 10.11 6.64 2.45
N GLY A 261 10.93 7.65 2.11
CA GLY A 261 11.74 7.61 0.89
C GLY A 261 12.88 6.60 0.96
N ALA A 262 13.58 6.53 2.10
CA ALA A 262 14.60 5.50 2.32
C ALA A 262 14.00 4.09 2.28
N GLY A 263 12.83 3.90 2.91
CA GLY A 263 12.08 2.65 2.90
C GLY A 263 11.62 2.25 1.50
N GLY A 264 11.08 3.20 0.71
CA GLY A 264 10.70 2.96 -0.68
C GLY A 264 11.87 2.53 -1.55
N CYS A 265 13.02 3.21 -1.41
CA CYS A 265 14.26 2.85 -2.11
C CYS A 265 14.71 1.40 -1.81
N LEU A 266 14.64 0.98 -0.54
CA LEU A 266 14.93 -0.40 -0.14
C LEU A 266 13.87 -1.38 -0.67
N GLN A 267 12.60 -1.01 -0.62
CA GLN A 267 11.51 -1.84 -1.16
C GLN A 267 11.68 -2.08 -2.66
N THR A 268 12.20 -1.13 -3.44
CA THR A 268 12.50 -1.38 -4.86
C THR A 268 13.56 -2.46 -5.05
N VAL A 269 14.58 -2.53 -4.19
CA VAL A 269 15.57 -3.61 -4.25
C VAL A 269 14.92 -4.96 -3.91
N VAL A 270 14.17 -5.02 -2.82
CA VAL A 270 13.58 -6.27 -2.30
C VAL A 270 12.41 -6.77 -3.16
N HIS A 271 11.46 -5.90 -3.45
CA HIS A 271 10.20 -6.26 -4.11
C HIS A 271 10.19 -5.97 -5.61
N GLY A 272 11.13 -5.16 -6.10
CA GLY A 272 11.34 -4.89 -7.52
C GLY A 272 12.42 -5.79 -8.11
N PHE A 273 13.70 -5.46 -7.87
CA PHE A 273 14.83 -6.13 -8.51
C PHE A 273 15.02 -7.59 -8.09
N LEU A 274 14.90 -7.91 -6.79
CA LEU A 274 14.86 -9.30 -6.32
C LEU A 274 13.50 -9.97 -6.60
N GLY A 275 12.48 -9.17 -6.90
CA GLY A 275 11.14 -9.62 -7.24
C GLY A 275 10.47 -10.42 -6.13
N ILE A 276 10.75 -10.11 -4.86
CA ILE A 276 10.11 -10.79 -3.74
C ILE A 276 8.64 -10.38 -3.66
N ARG A 277 7.75 -11.37 -3.60
CA ARG A 277 6.30 -11.17 -3.53
C ARG A 277 5.68 -12.07 -2.47
N ILE A 278 4.53 -11.64 -1.95
CA ILE A 278 3.65 -12.43 -1.10
C ILE A 278 2.32 -12.54 -1.83
N ASP A 279 1.89 -13.76 -2.16
CA ASP A 279 0.70 -14.03 -2.94
C ASP A 279 -0.15 -15.13 -2.28
N SER A 280 -1.44 -15.23 -2.62
CA SER A 280 -2.33 -16.30 -2.13
C SER A 280 -2.02 -17.65 -2.77
N GLN A 281 -1.39 -17.64 -3.93
CA GLN A 281 -1.03 -18.82 -4.70
C GLN A 281 0.46 -18.81 -5.01
N ARG A 282 1.02 -19.99 -5.22
CA ARG A 282 2.41 -20.13 -5.66
C ARG A 282 2.56 -19.57 -7.08
N ASP A 283 3.51 -18.67 -7.28
CA ASP A 283 3.88 -18.20 -8.62
C ASP A 283 4.63 -19.32 -9.38
N PRO A 284 4.07 -19.88 -10.47
CA PRO A 284 4.73 -20.95 -11.23
C PRO A 284 5.98 -20.48 -11.98
N LYS A 285 6.16 -19.17 -12.15
CA LYS A 285 7.32 -18.57 -12.83
C LYS A 285 8.41 -18.11 -11.85
N ALA A 286 8.20 -18.28 -10.55
CA ALA A 286 9.19 -17.87 -9.57
C ALA A 286 10.39 -18.82 -9.56
N SER A 287 11.59 -18.24 -9.51
CA SER A 287 12.85 -18.99 -9.37
C SER A 287 12.97 -19.65 -8.00
N TRP A 288 12.32 -19.08 -6.99
CA TRP A 288 12.22 -19.65 -5.64
C TRP A 288 10.85 -19.33 -5.04
N SER A 289 10.32 -20.25 -4.25
CA SER A 289 9.07 -20.04 -3.52
C SER A 289 9.04 -20.89 -2.25
N ALA A 290 8.42 -20.37 -1.19
CA ALA A 290 8.16 -21.11 0.04
C ALA A 290 6.74 -20.83 0.56
N PRO A 291 6.07 -21.83 1.15
CA PRO A 291 4.82 -21.58 1.86
C PRO A 291 5.10 -20.78 3.14
N ILE A 292 4.19 -19.88 3.49
CA ILE A 292 4.25 -19.05 4.70
C ILE A 292 2.91 -19.13 5.46
N LYS A 293 2.76 -18.39 6.56
CA LYS A 293 1.51 -18.42 7.35
C LYS A 293 0.34 -17.85 6.53
N MET A 294 -0.87 -18.03 7.05
CA MET A 294 -2.13 -17.51 6.47
C MET A 294 -2.40 -18.03 5.04
N ASN A 295 -2.00 -19.27 4.75
CA ASN A 295 -2.17 -19.92 3.44
C ASN A 295 -1.60 -19.09 2.27
N LYS A 296 -0.50 -18.37 2.51
CA LYS A 296 0.18 -17.57 1.49
C LYS A 296 1.49 -18.22 1.07
N TRP A 297 2.02 -17.71 -0.02
CA TRP A 297 3.33 -18.06 -0.55
C TRP A 297 4.20 -16.80 -0.59
N ILE A 298 5.47 -16.95 -0.23
CA ILE A 298 6.51 -16.00 -0.61
C ILE A 298 7.22 -16.54 -1.85
N SER A 299 7.49 -15.69 -2.82
CA SER A 299 8.18 -16.05 -4.06
C SER A 299 9.22 -14.99 -4.43
N ALA A 300 10.20 -15.37 -5.25
CA ALA A 300 11.20 -14.47 -5.79
C ALA A 300 11.34 -14.68 -7.30
N ARG A 301 11.24 -13.59 -8.06
CA ARG A 301 11.42 -13.56 -9.51
C ARG A 301 12.26 -12.35 -9.92
N PRO A 302 13.60 -12.47 -9.91
CA PRO A 302 14.48 -11.32 -10.07
C PRO A 302 14.42 -10.76 -11.49
N HIS A 303 14.56 -9.45 -11.60
CA HIS A 303 14.76 -8.73 -12.86
C HIS A 303 15.75 -7.60 -12.61
N LEU A 304 17.03 -7.87 -12.85
CA LEU A 304 18.11 -6.93 -12.59
C LEU A 304 18.32 -5.99 -13.79
N PRO A 305 18.74 -4.73 -13.56
CA PRO A 305 19.23 -3.88 -14.64
C PRO A 305 20.54 -4.41 -15.21
N SER A 306 20.81 -4.09 -16.48
CA SER A 306 22.06 -4.44 -17.17
C SER A 306 23.31 -3.92 -16.45
N ALA A 307 23.18 -2.82 -15.71
CA ALA A 307 24.25 -2.24 -14.91
C ALA A 307 24.69 -3.14 -13.73
N TRP A 308 23.89 -4.10 -13.31
CA TRP A 308 24.14 -4.93 -12.13
C TRP A 308 24.44 -6.38 -12.52
N ARG A 309 25.62 -6.87 -12.14
CA ARG A 309 25.96 -8.29 -12.33
C ARG A 309 25.16 -9.20 -11.40
N SER A 310 24.98 -8.77 -10.16
CA SER A 310 24.27 -9.52 -9.12
C SER A 310 23.77 -8.61 -7.99
N VAL A 311 22.85 -9.15 -7.18
CA VAL A 311 22.41 -8.57 -5.90
C VAL A 311 22.45 -9.65 -4.83
N GLU A 312 23.15 -9.36 -3.73
CA GLU A 312 23.19 -10.23 -2.55
C GLU A 312 22.29 -9.68 -1.44
N PHE A 313 21.35 -10.49 -0.96
CA PHE A 313 20.50 -10.18 0.18
C PHE A 313 20.74 -11.21 1.28
N LYS A 314 21.50 -10.81 2.31
CA LYS A 314 21.94 -11.71 3.39
C LYS A 314 21.04 -11.62 4.61
N GLY A 315 20.79 -12.76 5.24
CA GLY A 315 20.10 -12.86 6.51
C GLY A 315 18.61 -12.59 6.44
N LEU A 316 17.95 -12.93 5.33
CA LEU A 316 16.49 -12.96 5.27
C LEU A 316 15.98 -13.94 6.33
N ARG A 317 15.25 -13.44 7.32
CA ARG A 317 14.61 -14.29 8.33
C ARG A 317 13.18 -14.58 7.94
N LEU A 318 12.87 -15.86 7.81
CA LEU A 318 11.53 -16.33 7.48
C LEU A 318 11.16 -17.49 8.38
N LEU A 319 10.14 -17.29 9.23
CA LEU A 319 9.58 -18.31 10.13
C LEU A 319 10.64 -19.07 10.95
N GLY A 320 11.61 -18.33 11.50
CA GLY A 320 12.69 -18.87 12.33
C GLY A 320 13.91 -19.40 11.57
N ARG A 321 13.84 -19.47 10.24
CA ARG A 321 14.97 -19.85 9.37
C ARG A 321 15.64 -18.61 8.80
N ARG A 322 16.92 -18.74 8.45
CA ARG A 322 17.73 -17.66 7.88
C ARG A 322 18.20 -18.06 6.48
N TYR A 323 18.06 -17.14 5.52
CA TYR A 323 18.42 -17.36 4.14
C TYR A 323 19.33 -16.25 3.61
N ASP A 324 20.28 -16.63 2.79
CA ASP A 324 21.07 -15.73 1.95
C ASP A 324 20.63 -15.94 0.49
N LEU A 325 20.32 -14.84 -0.20
CA LEU A 325 19.84 -14.84 -1.57
C LEU A 325 20.87 -14.16 -2.47
N VAL A 326 21.13 -14.75 -3.63
CA VAL A 326 21.99 -14.18 -4.67
C VAL A 326 21.21 -14.18 -5.98
N ALA A 327 20.82 -13.00 -6.46
CA ALA A 327 20.17 -12.82 -7.75
C ALA A 327 21.18 -12.45 -8.82
N THR A 328 21.03 -13.02 -10.01
CA THR A 328 21.74 -12.68 -11.26
C THR A 328 20.70 -12.53 -12.39
N HIS A 329 21.16 -12.28 -13.62
CA HIS A 329 20.27 -12.29 -14.79
C HIS A 329 19.73 -13.69 -15.13
N GLU A 330 20.33 -14.76 -14.62
CA GLU A 330 19.92 -16.15 -14.89
C GLU A 330 18.86 -16.66 -13.90
N GLY A 331 18.74 -16.02 -12.73
CA GLY A 331 17.79 -16.40 -11.70
C GLY A 331 18.24 -16.00 -10.30
N ILE A 332 17.69 -16.66 -9.28
CA ILE A 332 18.06 -16.45 -7.88
C ILE A 332 18.46 -17.76 -7.24
N SER A 333 19.60 -17.75 -6.55
CA SER A 333 20.02 -18.82 -5.64
C SER A 333 19.60 -18.46 -4.22
N VAL A 334 19.00 -19.41 -3.50
CA VAL A 334 18.56 -19.23 -2.12
C VAL A 334 19.18 -20.33 -1.26
N GLN A 335 20.03 -19.93 -0.31
CA GLN A 335 20.71 -20.83 0.59
C GLN A 335 20.20 -20.62 2.01
N GLU A 336 19.71 -21.68 2.65
CA GLU A 336 19.46 -21.67 4.10
C GLU A 336 20.81 -21.69 4.83
N VAL A 337 21.03 -20.72 5.71
CA VAL A 337 22.25 -20.57 6.51
C VAL A 337 21.95 -20.89 7.96
N LYS A 338 22.91 -21.55 8.61
CA LYS A 338 22.80 -22.01 10.01
C LYS A 338 22.81 -20.86 11.01
#